data_AF-A0A949W935-F1
#
_entry.id   AF-A0A949W935-F1
#
_cell.length_a   1.000
_cell.length_b   1.000
_cell.length_c   1.000
_cell.angle_alpha   90.00
_cell.angle_beta   90.00
_cell.angle_gamma   90.00
#
_symmetry.space_group_name_H-M   'P 1'
#
loop_
_entity.id
_entity.type
_entity.pdbx_description
1 polymer ?
#
loop_
_entity_poly.entity_id
_entity_poly.type
_entity_poly.pdbx_seq_one_letter_code
_entity_poly.pdbx_strand_id
1 'polypeptide(L)'
;MNVKHAFSHLQLIIVASVVCSSCGRDPNAPLTREEATMQINQHLAQRPITSLKLTREGKLLALQDGLLAKPPGFARDLRTTQKFEAVSGGLLKQGTDLPSVILASDSHKRTNEGLRTTAPIHVSVEQIKGIALINQNCCEVSFVTRYKLPSSANDLIKYIYVGAHEKLLFQRFDDGWRVSQQ
;
A
#
# COMPACT_ATOMS: atom_id res chain seq x y z
N MET A 1 23.83 3.00 -66.22
CA MET A 1 23.51 2.00 -65.19
C MET A 1 22.65 2.66 -64.13
N ASN A 2 21.46 2.09 -63.93
CA ASN A 2 20.41 2.50 -63.00
C ASN A 2 20.63 1.89 -61.61
N VAL A 3 20.60 2.69 -60.56
CA VAL A 3 20.13 2.30 -59.21
C VAL A 3 19.51 3.57 -58.59
N LYS A 4 18.24 3.89 -58.86
CA LYS A 4 17.06 3.57 -58.04
C LYS A 4 17.20 3.88 -56.53
N HIS A 5 16.48 4.92 -56.12
CA HIS A 5 15.68 5.09 -54.89
C HIS A 5 16.24 4.63 -53.53
N ALA A 6 16.32 5.57 -52.59
CA ALA A 6 15.43 5.57 -51.43
C ALA A 6 15.44 6.95 -50.75
N PHE A 7 14.40 7.74 -51.04
CA PHE A 7 13.88 8.73 -50.10
C PHE A 7 13.23 8.01 -48.91
N SER A 8 12.95 8.77 -47.84
CA SER A 8 12.07 8.45 -46.68
C SER A 8 12.62 7.36 -45.73
N HIS A 9 12.91 7.62 -44.45
CA HIS A 9 12.08 8.32 -43.49
C HIS A 9 12.93 9.07 -42.45
N LEU A 10 12.91 10.41 -42.49
CA LEU A 10 13.11 11.20 -41.29
C LEU A 10 11.90 10.92 -40.40
N GLN A 11 12.06 10.02 -39.43
CA GLN A 11 11.11 9.89 -38.33
C GLN A 11 11.21 11.17 -37.50
N LEU A 12 10.38 12.13 -37.88
CA LEU A 12 9.95 13.22 -37.04
C LEU A 12 9.28 12.56 -35.83
N ILE A 13 10.04 12.36 -34.76
CA ILE A 13 9.48 12.03 -33.45
C ILE A 13 8.76 13.31 -33.02
N ILE A 14 7.50 13.42 -33.45
CA ILE A 14 6.52 14.26 -32.78
C ILE A 14 6.39 13.62 -31.40
N VAL A 15 7.19 14.13 -30.46
CA VAL A 15 6.84 14.06 -29.05
C VAL A 15 5.48 14.71 -29.00
N ALA A 16 4.44 13.88 -28.99
CA ALA A 16 3.12 14.28 -28.58
C ALA A 16 3.27 14.67 -27.10
N SER A 17 3.75 15.89 -26.89
CA SER A 17 3.36 16.70 -25.77
C SER A 17 1.85 16.72 -25.86
N VAL A 18 1.21 15.77 -25.19
CA VAL A 18 -0.10 15.99 -24.63
C VAL A 18 0.10 17.18 -23.71
N VAL A 19 0.02 18.37 -24.31
CA VAL A 19 -0.34 19.59 -23.63
C VAL A 19 -1.76 19.31 -23.19
N CYS A 20 -1.88 18.56 -22.10
CA CYS A 20 -2.98 18.72 -21.20
C CYS A 20 -2.99 20.22 -20.95
N SER A 21 -4.04 20.86 -21.42
CA SER A 21 -4.49 22.17 -21.04
C SER A 21 -4.68 22.18 -19.52
N SER A 22 -3.57 22.18 -18.78
CA SER A 22 -3.54 22.66 -17.41
C SER A 22 -3.69 24.17 -17.52
N CYS A 23 -4.95 24.60 -17.50
CA CYS A 23 -5.36 25.89 -16.95
C CYS A 23 -4.35 26.34 -15.90
N GLY A 24 -3.81 27.54 -16.06
CA GLY A 24 -2.74 28.11 -15.24
C GLY A 24 -2.84 27.70 -13.78
N ARG A 25 -2.06 26.69 -13.40
CA ARG A 25 -1.85 26.39 -11.99
C ARG A 25 -0.93 27.48 -11.50
N ASP A 26 -1.46 28.35 -10.64
CA ASP A 26 -0.64 29.31 -9.92
C ASP A 26 0.51 28.52 -9.25
N PRO A 27 1.77 28.78 -9.64
CA PRO A 27 2.92 28.08 -9.08
C PRO A 27 3.06 28.34 -7.58
N ASN A 28 2.30 29.27 -7.00
CA ASN A 28 2.22 29.59 -5.57
C ASN A 28 1.03 28.94 -4.83
N ALA A 29 0.14 28.21 -5.53
CA ALA A 29 -1.02 27.59 -4.90
C ALA A 29 -0.62 26.64 -3.74
N PRO A 30 -1.33 26.69 -2.60
CA PRO A 30 -1.11 25.73 -1.51
C PRO A 30 -1.55 24.33 -1.92
N LEU A 31 -0.91 23.30 -1.36
CA LEU A 31 -1.29 21.90 -1.59
C LEU A 31 -2.74 21.68 -1.09
N THR A 32 -3.63 21.29 -2.01
CA THR A 32 -5.02 20.99 -1.67
C THR A 32 -5.16 19.55 -1.16
N ARG A 33 -6.27 19.26 -0.46
CA ARG A 33 -6.55 17.90 0.02
C ARG A 33 -6.79 16.93 -1.13
N GLU A 34 -7.42 17.39 -2.20
CA GLU A 34 -7.72 16.61 -3.40
C GLU A 34 -6.41 16.23 -4.11
N GLU A 35 -5.51 17.20 -4.29
CA GLU A 35 -4.20 16.94 -4.89
C GLU A 35 -3.35 16.00 -4.02
N ALA A 36 -3.29 16.25 -2.72
CA ALA A 36 -2.59 15.37 -1.78
C ALA A 36 -3.16 13.94 -1.84
N THR A 37 -4.49 13.79 -1.83
CA THR A 37 -5.16 12.49 -1.91
C THR A 37 -4.81 11.76 -3.20
N MET A 38 -4.82 12.46 -4.34
CA MET A 38 -4.46 11.88 -5.64
C MET A 38 -3.01 11.38 -5.64
N GLN A 39 -2.07 12.22 -5.22
CA GLN A 39 -0.64 11.88 -5.24
C GLN A 39 -0.28 10.80 -4.22
N ILE A 40 -0.89 10.81 -3.03
CA ILE A 40 -0.71 9.74 -2.04
C ILE A 40 -1.25 8.43 -2.61
N ASN A 41 -2.45 8.42 -3.20
CA ASN A 41 -2.99 7.19 -3.80
C ASN A 41 -2.10 6.67 -4.95
N GLN A 42 -1.52 7.56 -5.77
CA GLN A 42 -0.54 7.17 -6.80
C GLN A 42 0.72 6.56 -6.17
N HIS A 43 1.25 7.16 -5.09
CA HIS A 43 2.38 6.63 -4.35
C HIS A 43 2.07 5.27 -3.72
N LEU A 44 0.90 5.11 -3.10
CA LEU A 44 0.47 3.85 -2.48
C LEU A 44 0.22 2.75 -3.52
N ALA A 45 -0.25 3.08 -4.72
CA ALA A 45 -0.44 2.11 -5.80
C ALA A 45 0.89 1.46 -6.24
N GLN A 46 2.01 2.15 -6.09
CA GLN A 46 3.35 1.62 -6.37
C GLN A 46 3.90 0.73 -5.25
N ARG A 47 3.22 0.66 -4.09
CA ARG A 47 3.66 -0.05 -2.89
C ARG A 47 2.61 -1.08 -2.43
N PRO A 48 2.39 -2.16 -3.21
CA PRO A 48 1.41 -3.17 -2.86
C PRO A 48 1.76 -3.86 -1.54
N ILE A 49 0.74 -4.11 -0.71
CA ILE A 49 0.90 -4.86 0.54
C ILE A 49 0.78 -6.35 0.25
N THR A 50 1.76 -7.11 0.74
CA THR A 50 1.82 -8.58 0.61
C THR A 50 1.64 -9.30 1.95
N SER A 51 1.48 -8.55 3.04
CA SER A 51 1.24 -9.10 4.37
C SER A 51 0.31 -8.21 5.19
N LEU A 52 -0.74 -8.80 5.75
CA LEU A 52 -1.72 -8.15 6.61
C LEU A 52 -1.41 -8.44 8.07
N LYS A 53 -1.20 -7.40 8.88
CA LYS A 53 -0.95 -7.57 10.31
C LYS A 53 -2.24 -7.90 11.05
N LEU A 54 -2.16 -8.84 11.99
CA LEU A 54 -3.25 -9.11 12.93
C LEU A 54 -3.26 -8.09 14.07
N THR A 55 -4.43 -7.65 14.51
CA THR A 55 -4.54 -6.89 15.76
C THR A 55 -4.35 -7.83 16.95
N ARG A 56 -3.97 -7.30 18.11
CA ARG A 56 -3.83 -8.11 19.33
C ARG A 56 -5.13 -8.83 19.68
N GLU A 57 -6.24 -8.11 19.67
CA GLU A 57 -7.59 -8.65 19.91
C GLU A 57 -7.99 -9.62 18.80
N GLY A 58 -7.65 -9.29 17.56
CA GLY A 58 -7.88 -10.13 16.39
C GLY A 58 -7.22 -11.50 16.48
N LYS A 59 -6.01 -11.60 17.02
CA LYS A 59 -5.35 -12.90 17.29
C LYS A 59 -6.14 -13.74 18.30
N LEU A 60 -6.61 -13.12 19.38
CA LEU A 60 -7.38 -13.82 20.41
C LEU A 60 -8.73 -14.27 19.89
N LEU A 61 -9.42 -13.40 19.17
CA LEU A 61 -10.71 -13.70 18.54
C LEU A 61 -10.55 -14.80 17.48
N ALA A 62 -9.51 -14.74 16.65
CA ALA A 62 -9.24 -15.77 15.66
C ALA A 62 -8.90 -17.14 16.29
N LEU A 63 -8.31 -17.16 17.48
CA LEU A 63 -8.14 -18.39 18.26
C LEU A 63 -9.47 -18.92 18.79
N GLN A 64 -10.32 -18.05 19.34
CA GLN A 64 -11.66 -18.42 19.81
C GLN A 64 -12.54 -18.94 18.67
N ASP A 65 -12.49 -18.28 17.52
CA ASP A 65 -13.25 -18.64 16.32
C ASP A 65 -12.63 -19.86 15.59
N GLY A 66 -11.52 -20.42 16.09
CA GLY A 66 -10.87 -21.60 15.53
C GLY A 66 -10.23 -21.36 14.15
N LEU A 67 -9.95 -20.11 13.80
CA LEU A 67 -9.20 -19.73 12.59
C LEU A 67 -7.68 -19.85 12.80
N LEU A 68 -7.22 -19.66 14.04
CA LEU A 68 -5.86 -19.92 14.47
C LEU A 68 -5.84 -21.06 15.48
N ALA A 69 -4.75 -21.82 15.51
CA ALA A 69 -4.50 -22.89 16.47
C ALA A 69 -3.06 -22.83 16.97
N LYS A 70 -2.85 -23.28 18.21
CA LYS A 70 -1.52 -23.51 18.78
C LYS A 70 -1.10 -24.95 18.47
N PRO A 71 0.01 -25.19 17.77
CA PRO A 71 0.50 -26.54 17.53
C PRO A 71 0.89 -27.21 18.86
N PRO A 72 0.71 -28.53 19.00
CA PRO A 72 1.25 -29.27 20.13
C PRO A 72 2.77 -29.07 20.23
N GLY A 73 3.29 -28.76 21.41
CA GLY A 73 4.73 -28.55 21.64
C GLY A 73 5.27 -27.16 21.26
N PHE A 74 4.47 -26.28 20.64
CA PHE A 74 4.89 -24.94 20.22
C PHE A 74 3.95 -23.87 20.78
N ALA A 75 3.98 -23.66 22.10
CA ALA A 75 3.05 -22.78 22.82
C ALA A 75 3.07 -21.30 22.37
N ARG A 76 4.16 -20.88 21.70
CA ARG A 76 4.37 -19.53 21.19
C ARG A 76 4.05 -19.38 19.70
N ASP A 77 3.75 -20.45 18.99
CA ASP A 77 3.46 -20.38 17.56
C ASP A 77 1.96 -20.48 17.33
N LEU A 78 1.43 -19.64 16.44
CA LEU A 78 0.05 -19.76 15.95
C LEU A 78 0.10 -20.18 14.49
N ARG A 79 -0.81 -21.07 14.12
CA ARG A 79 -1.00 -21.52 12.73
C ARG A 79 -2.43 -21.29 12.31
N THR A 80 -2.64 -20.97 11.04
CA THR A 80 -3.97 -20.94 10.44
C THR A 80 -4.54 -22.36 10.35
N THR A 81 -5.86 -22.48 10.50
CA THR A 81 -6.59 -23.75 10.35
C THR A 81 -7.22 -23.86 8.95
N GLN A 82 -7.77 -25.03 8.60
CA GLN A 82 -8.57 -25.17 7.37
C GLN A 82 -9.78 -24.22 7.34
N LYS A 83 -10.34 -23.89 8.52
CA LYS A 83 -11.44 -22.92 8.64
C LYS A 83 -10.99 -21.52 8.19
N PHE A 84 -9.74 -21.16 8.44
CA PHE A 84 -9.19 -19.89 7.95
C PHE A 84 -9.05 -19.87 6.43
N GLU A 85 -8.63 -20.96 5.80
CA GLU A 85 -8.54 -21.04 4.34
C GLU A 85 -9.92 -20.85 3.68
N ALA A 86 -10.95 -21.46 4.27
CA ALA A 86 -12.34 -21.30 3.82
C ALA A 86 -12.83 -19.85 3.95
N VAL A 87 -12.59 -19.20 5.10
CA VAL A 87 -13.05 -17.82 5.36
C VAL A 87 -12.23 -16.78 4.60
N SER A 88 -10.95 -17.06 4.31
CA SER A 88 -10.09 -16.15 3.55
C SER A 88 -10.30 -16.26 2.03
N GLY A 89 -11.07 -17.24 1.55
CA GLY A 89 -11.29 -17.48 0.12
C GLY A 89 -9.99 -17.69 -0.66
N GLY A 90 -8.94 -18.23 -0.01
CA GLY A 90 -7.61 -18.39 -0.61
C GLY A 90 -6.84 -17.07 -0.85
N LEU A 91 -7.35 -15.93 -0.37
CA LEU A 91 -6.64 -14.65 -0.43
C LEU A 91 -5.35 -14.66 0.39
N LEU A 92 -5.30 -15.49 1.44
CA LEU A 92 -4.22 -15.47 2.41
C LEU A 92 -3.50 -16.83 2.44
N LYS A 93 -2.17 -16.80 2.32
CA LYS A 93 -1.28 -17.96 2.40
C LYS A 93 -0.69 -18.11 3.79
N GLN A 94 -0.44 -19.36 4.18
CA GLN A 94 0.22 -19.72 5.43
C GLN A 94 1.65 -19.16 5.47
N GLY A 95 2.06 -18.64 6.64
CA GLY A 95 3.39 -18.07 6.88
C GLY A 95 4.46 -19.08 7.28
N THR A 96 4.57 -20.24 6.62
CA THR A 96 5.43 -21.36 7.06
C THR A 96 6.52 -21.83 6.10
N ASP A 97 6.77 -21.17 4.96
CA ASP A 97 7.81 -21.61 4.00
C ASP A 97 9.14 -20.84 4.08
N LEU A 98 9.43 -20.20 5.21
CA LEU A 98 10.79 -19.78 5.56
C LEU A 98 11.09 -20.27 6.97
N PRO A 99 12.31 -20.79 7.24
CA PRO A 99 12.64 -21.37 8.52
C PRO A 99 12.50 -20.30 9.60
N SER A 100 11.72 -20.63 10.64
CA SER A 100 11.59 -19.93 11.92
C SER A 100 11.14 -18.46 11.86
N VAL A 101 9.85 -18.22 12.15
CA VAL A 101 9.46 -17.01 12.89
C VAL A 101 8.43 -17.37 13.96
N ILE A 102 8.93 -17.36 15.18
CA ILE A 102 8.22 -17.44 16.45
C ILE A 102 7.33 -16.18 16.58
N LEU A 103 6.07 -16.32 17.02
CA LEU A 103 5.30 -15.16 17.50
C LEU A 103 5.81 -14.79 18.90
N ALA A 104 7.01 -14.19 18.96
CA ALA A 104 7.53 -13.59 20.17
C ALA A 104 7.16 -12.11 20.17
N SER A 105 6.48 -11.68 21.23
CA SER A 105 6.33 -10.28 21.59
C SER A 105 7.68 -9.77 22.09
N ASP A 106 8.61 -9.40 21.22
CA ASP A 106 9.69 -8.46 21.59
C ASP A 106 10.41 -7.84 20.38
N SER A 107 10.13 -6.53 20.24
CA SER A 107 10.93 -5.36 19.83
C SER A 107 12.11 -5.40 18.84
N HIS A 108 12.80 -6.50 18.52
CA HIS A 108 14.01 -6.38 17.69
C HIS A 108 14.16 -7.51 16.66
N LYS A 109 13.97 -7.14 15.38
CA LYS A 109 14.18 -7.91 14.13
C LYS A 109 12.97 -8.75 13.66
N ARG A 110 12.13 -8.10 12.83
CA ARG A 110 11.26 -8.67 11.78
C ARG A 110 10.60 -10.02 12.11
N THR A 111 9.83 -10.08 13.18
CA THR A 111 8.83 -11.13 13.37
C THR A 111 7.60 -10.79 12.52
N ASN A 112 7.37 -11.55 11.45
CA ASN A 112 6.22 -11.41 10.54
C ASN A 112 4.92 -11.86 11.22
N GLU A 113 4.41 -11.05 12.14
CA GLU A 113 3.08 -11.22 12.75
C GLU A 113 1.98 -10.80 11.76
N GLY A 114 1.90 -11.48 10.62
CA GLY A 114 0.98 -11.12 9.56
C GLY A 114 0.63 -12.28 8.64
N LEU A 115 -0.60 -12.23 8.14
CA LEU A 115 -1.12 -13.15 7.15
C LEU A 115 -0.54 -12.74 5.80
N ARG A 116 0.15 -13.65 5.10
CA ARG A 116 0.65 -13.36 3.75
C ARG A 116 -0.51 -13.36 2.79
N THR A 117 -0.50 -12.48 1.80
CA THR A 117 -1.55 -12.43 0.77
C THR A 117 -1.07 -13.13 -0.49
N THR A 118 -1.97 -13.84 -1.17
CA THR A 118 -1.73 -14.48 -2.48
C THR A 118 -1.80 -13.47 -3.62
N ALA A 119 -2.56 -12.40 -3.42
CA ALA A 119 -2.66 -11.26 -4.31
C ALA A 119 -2.21 -9.99 -3.59
N PRO A 120 -1.64 -9.00 -4.31
CA PRO A 120 -1.42 -7.66 -3.79
C PRO A 120 -2.69 -7.06 -3.17
N ILE A 121 -2.60 -6.56 -1.94
CA ILE A 121 -3.66 -5.76 -1.32
C ILE A 121 -3.40 -4.30 -1.63
N HIS A 122 -4.39 -3.65 -2.23
CA HIS A 122 -4.34 -2.23 -2.49
C HIS A 122 -4.67 -1.43 -1.24
N VAL A 123 -3.96 -0.32 -1.09
CA VAL A 123 -4.17 0.64 -0.02
C VAL A 123 -4.65 1.93 -0.65
N SER A 124 -5.63 2.57 -0.03
CA SER A 124 -6.06 3.91 -0.43
C SER A 124 -6.16 4.82 0.76
N VAL A 125 -6.06 6.12 0.50
CA VAL A 125 -6.40 7.16 1.47
C VAL A 125 -7.89 7.07 1.79
N GLU A 126 -8.21 6.90 3.06
CA GLU A 126 -9.57 7.06 3.59
C GLU A 126 -9.84 8.53 3.93
N GLN A 127 -8.87 9.21 4.54
CA GLN A 127 -9.02 10.59 4.96
C GLN A 127 -7.67 11.31 5.11
N ILE A 128 -7.59 12.56 4.65
CA ILE A 128 -6.51 13.49 5.03
C ILE A 128 -6.86 14.12 6.39
N LYS A 129 -6.01 13.90 7.39
CA LYS A 129 -6.17 14.47 8.75
C LYS A 129 -5.63 15.89 8.83
N GLY A 130 -4.54 16.19 8.13
CA GLY A 130 -3.94 17.53 8.15
C GLY A 130 -2.84 17.69 7.11
N ILE A 131 -2.57 18.95 6.77
CA ILE A 131 -1.44 19.38 5.95
C ILE A 131 -0.72 20.45 6.75
N ALA A 132 0.50 20.16 7.18
CA ALA A 132 1.31 21.05 7.98
C ALA A 132 2.44 21.62 7.11
N LEU A 133 2.51 22.93 6.97
CA LEU A 133 3.61 23.58 6.27
C LEU A 133 4.88 23.50 7.12
N ILE A 134 5.95 22.93 6.58
CA ILE A 134 7.27 22.91 7.22
C ILE A 134 8.05 24.16 6.79
N ASN A 135 8.03 24.45 5.49
CA ASN A 135 8.57 25.67 4.91
C ASN A 135 7.88 25.96 3.55
N GLN A 136 8.31 27.01 2.86
CA GLN A 136 7.69 27.45 1.59
C GLN A 136 7.65 26.37 0.48
N ASN A 137 8.56 25.39 0.55
CA ASN A 137 8.72 24.34 -0.45
C ASN A 137 8.44 22.93 0.09
N CYS A 138 8.00 22.81 1.35
CA CYS A 138 7.80 21.50 1.97
C CYS A 138 6.61 21.50 2.93
N CYS A 139 5.78 20.47 2.84
CA CYS A 139 4.73 20.22 3.81
C CYS A 139 4.67 18.74 4.19
N GLU A 140 4.18 18.47 5.40
CA GLU A 140 3.85 17.14 5.86
C GLU A 140 2.35 16.92 5.74
N VAL A 141 1.94 15.84 5.08
CA VAL A 141 0.55 15.42 5.00
C VAL A 141 0.34 14.25 5.93
N SER A 142 -0.55 14.42 6.91
CA SER A 142 -1.01 13.35 7.81
C SER A 142 -2.34 12.78 7.28
N PHE A 143 -2.43 11.46 7.15
CA PHE A 143 -3.59 10.80 6.55
C PHE A 143 -3.85 9.42 7.16
N VAL A 144 -5.07 8.92 6.96
CA VAL A 144 -5.47 7.55 7.29
C VAL A 144 -5.57 6.76 6.01
N THR A 145 -4.90 5.62 5.98
CA THR A 145 -5.02 4.61 4.92
C THR A 145 -6.02 3.55 5.30
N ARG A 146 -6.59 2.90 4.27
CA ARG A 146 -7.43 1.72 4.43
C ARG A 146 -7.10 0.67 3.38
N TYR A 147 -7.11 -0.59 3.80
CA TYR A 147 -6.93 -1.74 2.91
C TYR A 147 -8.21 -2.02 2.14
N LYS A 148 -8.07 -2.21 0.83
CA LYS A 148 -9.14 -2.70 -0.04
C LYS A 148 -9.02 -4.21 -0.13
N LEU A 149 -9.70 -4.91 0.79
CA LEU A 149 -9.84 -6.36 0.72
C LEU A 149 -10.89 -6.73 -0.35
N PRO A 150 -10.73 -7.86 -1.05
CA PRO A 150 -11.82 -8.41 -1.84
C PRO A 150 -12.97 -8.82 -0.91
N SER A 151 -14.19 -8.81 -1.45
CA SER A 151 -15.40 -9.11 -0.69
C SER A 151 -15.35 -10.47 0.02
N SER A 152 -14.66 -11.46 -0.57
CA SER A 152 -14.44 -12.78 0.00
C SER A 152 -13.65 -12.78 1.31
N ALA A 153 -12.94 -11.70 1.64
CA ALA A 153 -12.16 -11.55 2.85
C ALA A 153 -12.74 -10.50 3.83
N ASN A 154 -13.96 -10.01 3.59
CA ASN A 154 -14.61 -9.04 4.48
C ASN A 154 -14.77 -9.57 5.91
N ASP A 155 -15.03 -10.87 6.06
CA ASP A 155 -15.15 -11.52 7.37
C ASP A 155 -13.84 -11.49 8.18
N LEU A 156 -12.72 -11.19 7.53
CA LEU A 156 -11.42 -11.09 8.18
C LEU A 156 -11.13 -9.71 8.78
N ILE A 157 -11.92 -8.68 8.45
CA ILE A 157 -11.71 -7.29 8.88
C ILE A 157 -11.59 -7.18 10.41
N LYS A 158 -12.37 -7.97 11.15
CA LYS A 158 -12.35 -7.96 12.63
C LYS A 158 -11.07 -8.53 13.25
N TYR A 159 -10.22 -9.23 12.49
CA TYR A 159 -8.97 -9.80 13.00
C TYR A 159 -7.71 -9.03 12.60
N ILE A 160 -7.77 -8.22 11.55
CA ILE A 160 -6.59 -7.56 10.96
C ILE A 160 -6.60 -6.05 11.17
N TYR A 161 -5.43 -5.44 11.11
CA TYR A 161 -5.33 -3.99 10.91
C TYR A 161 -5.88 -3.67 9.52
N VAL A 162 -6.90 -2.83 9.44
CA VAL A 162 -7.50 -2.39 8.17
C VAL A 162 -7.13 -0.97 7.78
N GLY A 163 -6.45 -0.23 8.65
CA GLY A 163 -5.99 1.11 8.38
C GLY A 163 -4.90 1.57 9.33
N ALA A 164 -4.10 2.53 8.89
CA ALA A 164 -3.02 3.11 9.65
C ALA A 164 -3.02 4.64 9.51
N HIS A 165 -2.61 5.33 10.56
CA HIS A 165 -2.26 6.74 10.44
C HIS A 165 -0.83 6.85 9.91
N GLU A 166 -0.68 7.51 8.78
CA GLU A 166 0.58 7.67 8.07
C GLU A 166 0.88 9.15 7.83
N LYS A 167 2.15 9.43 7.54
CA LYS A 167 2.65 10.75 7.22
C LYS A 167 3.53 10.65 6.00
N LEU A 168 3.39 11.61 5.09
CA LEU A 168 4.26 11.74 3.93
C LEU A 168 4.72 13.18 3.78
N LEU A 169 5.97 13.35 3.38
CA LEU A 169 6.52 14.65 3.02
C LEU A 169 6.22 14.95 1.56
N PHE A 170 5.81 16.17 1.32
CA PHE A 170 5.60 16.73 0.00
C PHE A 170 6.63 17.82 -0.24
N GLN A 171 7.20 17.82 -1.44
CA GLN A 171 8.13 18.84 -1.89
C GLN A 171 7.53 19.59 -3.09
N ARG A 172 7.72 20.90 -3.11
CA ARG A 172 7.29 21.77 -4.20
C ARG A 172 8.31 21.76 -5.34
N PHE A 173 7.80 21.68 -6.55
CA PHE A 173 8.51 21.83 -7.82
C PHE A 173 7.80 22.89 -8.66
N ASP A 174 8.46 23.34 -9.74
CA ASP A 174 7.91 24.35 -10.64
C ASP A 174 6.56 23.94 -11.26
N ASP A 175 6.32 22.63 -11.40
CA ASP A 175 5.11 22.06 -11.98
C ASP A 175 4.09 21.53 -10.96
N GLY A 176 4.38 21.67 -9.66
CA GLY A 176 3.45 21.32 -8.58
C GLY A 176 4.10 20.62 -7.40
N TRP A 177 3.26 20.09 -6.51
CA TRP A 177 3.72 19.31 -5.36
C TRP A 177 3.99 17.86 -5.76
N ARG A 178 4.94 17.18 -5.09
CA ARG A 178 5.21 15.75 -5.26
C ARG A 178 5.53 15.10 -3.93
N VAL A 179 5.17 13.82 -3.76
CA VAL A 179 5.62 13.03 -2.61
C VAL A 179 7.14 12.88 -2.67
N SER A 180 7.83 13.32 -1.62
CA SER A 180 9.28 13.17 -1.48
C SER A 180 9.60 11.72 -1.16
N GLN A 181 10.47 11.09 -1.96
CA GLN A 181 10.96 9.74 -1.67
C GLN A 181 12.04 9.84 -0.58
N GLN A 182 11.77 9.27 0.59
CA GLN A 182 12.77 9.03 1.64
C GLN A 182 13.33 7.61 1.51
#